data_AF-B0JG55-F1
#
_entry.id   AF-B0JG55-F1
#
_cell.length_a   1.000
_cell.length_b   1.000
_cell.length_c   1.000
_cell.angle_alpha   90.00
_cell.angle_beta   90.00
_cell.angle_gamma   90.00
#
_symmetry.space_group_name_H-M   'P 1'
#
loop_
_entity.id
_entity.type
_entity.pdbx_description
1 polymer ?
#
loop_
_entity_poly.entity_id
_entity_poly.type
_entity_poly.pdbx_seq_one_letter_code
_entity_poly.pdbx_strand_id
1 'polypeptide(L)'
;MPPDLIDQLNLKWKRRGRAILGDGSECVFNVYEALVIWDGDYLTIPIDEADSEPLVGMLLMEGYQLTVQVFEEGSVEIRKVSAV
;
A
#
# COMPACT_ATOMS: atom_id res chain seq x y z
N MET A 1 3.38 5.64 -2.89
CA MET A 1 2.45 6.79 -2.82
C MET A 1 3.13 8.00 -3.43
N PRO A 2 2.42 8.81 -4.25
CA PRO A 2 3.03 9.98 -4.90
C PRO A 2 3.59 11.00 -3.90
N PRO A 3 4.73 11.65 -4.21
CA PRO A 3 5.31 12.70 -3.37
C PRO A 3 4.33 13.84 -3.06
N ASP A 4 3.57 14.31 -4.05
CA ASP A 4 2.61 15.41 -3.86
C ASP A 4 1.54 15.07 -2.82
N LEU A 5 1.09 13.81 -2.76
CA LEU A 5 0.11 13.36 -1.78
C LEU A 5 0.72 13.21 -0.39
N ILE A 6 1.98 12.77 -0.31
CA ILE A 6 2.76 12.73 0.94
C ILE A 6 2.86 14.14 1.53
N ASP A 7 3.19 15.14 0.71
CA ASP A 7 3.33 16.53 1.12
C ASP A 7 1.98 17.15 1.54
N GLN A 8 0.91 16.89 0.77
CA GLN A 8 -0.44 17.35 1.10
C GLN A 8 -0.94 16.78 2.43
N LEU A 9 -0.63 15.52 2.73
CA LEU A 9 -0.97 14.86 3.98
C LEU A 9 0.03 15.18 5.11
N ASN A 10 1.12 15.89 4.81
CA ASN A 10 2.19 16.26 5.73
C ASN A 10 2.72 15.05 6.51
N LEU A 11 3.01 13.95 5.82
CA LEU A 11 3.40 12.72 6.47
C LEU A 11 4.81 12.82 7.06
N LYS A 12 5.00 12.14 8.19
CA LYS A 12 6.28 12.14 8.89
C LYS A 12 7.24 11.17 8.23
N TRP A 13 8.35 11.69 7.70
CA TRP A 13 9.47 10.87 7.23
C TRP A 13 10.04 10.00 8.37
N LYS A 14 10.38 8.75 8.05
CA LYS A 14 10.92 7.78 9.02
C LYS A 14 12.29 7.26 8.65
N ARG A 15 12.46 6.76 7.42
CA ARG A 15 13.68 6.09 6.97
C ARG A 15 13.76 6.02 5.45
N ARG A 16 14.87 5.51 4.93
CA ARG A 16 14.97 5.01 3.55
C ARG A 16 14.56 3.54 3.48
N GLY A 17 13.79 3.20 2.46
CA GLY A 17 13.43 1.84 2.07
C GLY A 17 14.21 1.41 0.83
N ARG A 18 14.18 0.11 0.58
CA ARG A 18 14.86 -0.50 -0.56
C ARG A 18 14.05 -1.69 -1.04
N ALA A 19 13.80 -1.77 -2.35
CA ALA A 19 13.05 -2.85 -2.97
C ALA A 19 13.65 -3.26 -4.31
N ILE A 20 13.34 -4.47 -4.74
CA ILE A 20 13.54 -4.92 -6.11
C ILE A 20 12.20 -4.79 -6.83
N LEU A 21 12.17 -4.07 -7.94
CA LEU A 21 10.96 -3.84 -8.73
C LEU A 21 10.67 -5.04 -9.64
N GLY A 22 9.49 -5.04 -10.26
CA GLY A 22 9.04 -6.12 -11.15
C GLY A 22 9.94 -6.34 -12.38
N ASP A 23 10.70 -5.32 -12.78
CA ASP A 23 11.69 -5.39 -13.86
C ASP A 23 13.09 -5.87 -13.40
N GLY A 24 13.24 -6.18 -12.11
CA GLY A 24 14.49 -6.62 -11.49
C GLY A 24 15.44 -5.50 -11.07
N SER A 25 15.10 -4.23 -11.31
CA SER A 25 15.90 -3.10 -10.85
C SER A 25 15.79 -2.89 -9.34
N GLU A 26 16.85 -2.34 -8.73
CA GLU A 26 16.83 -1.94 -7.32
C GLU A 26 16.39 -0.48 -7.20
N CYS A 27 15.45 -0.21 -6.30
CA CYS A 27 14.92 1.12 -6.02
C CYS A 27 15.13 1.48 -4.55
N VAL A 28 15.57 2.72 -4.30
CA VAL A 28 15.68 3.31 -2.96
C VAL A 28 14.69 4.48 -2.87
N PHE A 29 13.85 4.45 -1.86
CA PHE A 29 12.75 5.41 -1.68
C PHE A 29 12.68 5.88 -0.22
N ASN A 30 11.92 6.94 0.05
CA ASN A 30 11.62 7.31 1.43
C ASN A 30 10.42 6.51 1.96
N VAL A 31 10.44 6.27 3.26
CA VAL A 31 9.34 5.64 3.98
C VAL A 31 8.83 6.64 5.02
N TYR A 32 7.53 6.86 4.98
CA TYR A 32 6.79 7.74 5.87
C TYR A 32 5.90 6.92 6.81
N GLU A 33 5.26 7.57 7.77
CA GLU A 33 4.24 6.96 8.63
C GLU A 33 2.92 7.71 8.48
N ALA A 34 1.83 6.95 8.38
CA ALA A 34 0.48 7.48 8.29
C ALA A 34 -0.48 6.68 9.18
N LEU A 35 -1.52 7.36 9.67
CA LEU A 35 -2.70 6.74 10.26
C LEU A 35 -3.73 6.55 9.16
N VAL A 36 -4.11 5.30 8.87
CA VAL A 36 -5.11 4.95 7.87
C VAL A 36 -6.33 4.33 8.53
N ILE A 37 -7.50 4.52 7.93
CA ILE A 37 -8.72 3.80 8.30
C ILE A 37 -8.84 2.62 7.34
N TRP A 38 -8.78 1.40 7.85
CA TRP A 38 -8.83 0.16 7.08
C TRP A 38 -9.89 -0.77 7.67
N ASP A 39 -10.95 -1.06 6.90
CA ASP A 39 -12.10 -1.86 7.34
C ASP A 39 -12.72 -1.37 8.67
N GLY A 40 -12.72 -0.04 8.87
CA GLY A 40 -13.22 0.61 10.08
C GLY A 40 -12.20 0.75 11.22
N ASP A 41 -11.05 0.06 11.14
CA ASP A 41 -10.00 0.11 12.15
C ASP A 41 -8.94 1.18 11.81
N TYR A 42 -8.41 1.83 12.85
CA TYR A 42 -7.33 2.80 12.71
C TYR A 42 -5.97 2.08 12.80
N LEU A 43 -5.17 2.16 11.74
CA LEU A 43 -3.86 1.51 11.66
C LEU A 43 -2.76 2.55 11.41
N THR A 44 -1.70 2.51 12.22
CA THR A 44 -0.47 3.27 11.95
C THR A 44 0.47 2.40 11.14
N ILE A 45 0.72 2.77 9.88
CA ILE A 45 1.47 1.95 8.93
C ILE A 45 2.62 2.73 8.27
N PRO A 46 3.68 2.04 7.84
CA PRO A 46 4.67 2.64 6.94
C PRO A 46 4.06 2.87 5.55
N ILE A 47 4.40 3.99 4.92
CA ILE A 47 4.04 4.32 3.55
C ILE A 47 5.31 4.50 2.72
N ASP A 48 5.44 3.70 1.68
CA ASP A 48 6.55 3.80 0.74
C ASP A 48 6.25 4.90 -0.31
N GLU A 49 7.17 5.84 -0.47
CA GLU A 49 7.13 6.82 -1.56
C GLU A 49 7.38 6.12 -2.90
N ALA A 50 6.56 6.43 -3.89
CA ALA A 50 6.70 5.90 -5.24
C ALA A 50 6.09 6.86 -6.24
N ASP A 51 6.70 6.98 -7.42
CA ASP A 51 6.15 7.70 -8.56
C ASP A 51 5.07 6.85 -9.26
N SER A 52 3.97 6.64 -8.55
CA SER A 52 2.83 5.81 -8.95
C SER A 52 1.57 6.25 -8.22
N GLU A 53 0.39 5.82 -8.67
CA GLU A 53 -0.81 5.90 -7.84
C GLU A 53 -0.60 5.15 -6.50
N PRO A 54 -1.35 5.50 -5.43
CA PRO A 54 -1.29 4.78 -4.16
C PRO A 54 -1.56 3.29 -4.33
N LEU A 55 -0.66 2.46 -3.80
CA LEU A 55 -0.78 1.00 -3.85
C LEU A 55 -1.12 0.46 -2.46
N VAL A 56 -2.00 -0.55 -2.41
CA VAL A 56 -2.27 -1.31 -1.19
C VAL A 56 -1.28 -2.47 -1.11
N GLY A 57 -0.43 -2.44 -0.09
CA GLY A 57 0.57 -3.49 0.15
C GLY A 57 0.03 -4.67 0.95
N MET A 58 0.84 -5.73 1.02
CA MET A 58 0.49 -6.97 1.72
C MET A 58 0.15 -6.79 3.20
N LEU A 59 0.76 -5.80 3.87
CA LEU A 59 0.49 -5.51 5.28
C LEU A 59 -0.99 -5.18 5.53
N LEU A 60 -1.64 -4.44 4.63
CA LEU A 60 -3.07 -4.14 4.74
C LEU A 60 -3.94 -5.31 4.29
N MET A 61 -3.42 -6.19 3.43
CA MET A 61 -4.15 -7.36 2.93
C MET A 61 -4.04 -8.59 3.85
N GLU A 62 -3.23 -8.54 4.91
CA GLU A 62 -3.12 -9.64 5.86
C GLU A 62 -4.47 -9.90 6.57
N GLY A 63 -4.95 -11.14 6.51
CA GLY A 63 -6.29 -11.51 7.01
C GLY A 63 -7.44 -11.20 6.05
N TYR A 64 -7.15 -10.74 4.83
CA TYR A 64 -8.12 -10.53 3.76
C TYR A 64 -7.89 -11.50 2.60
N GLN A 65 -8.97 -11.83 1.89
CA GLN A 65 -8.94 -12.53 0.62
C GLN A 65 -8.93 -11.50 -0.52
N LEU A 66 -7.91 -11.59 -1.38
CA LEU A 66 -7.86 -10.90 -2.66
C LEU A 66 -8.40 -11.83 -3.76
N THR A 67 -9.40 -11.38 -4.50
CA THR A 67 -9.95 -12.08 -5.66
C THR A 67 -9.80 -11.20 -6.90
N VAL A 68 -9.19 -11.75 -7.95
CA VAL A 68 -8.93 -11.04 -9.21
C VAL A 68 -9.53 -11.83 -10.36
N GLN A 69 -10.36 -11.17 -11.15
CA GLN A 69 -10.87 -11.68 -12.42
C GLN A 69 -10.00 -11.17 -13.57
N VAL A 70 -9.33 -12.08 -14.30
CA VAL A 70 -8.34 -11.72 -15.33
C VAL A 70 -8.99 -11.74 -16.72
N PHE A 71 -9.88 -10.80 -16.96
CA PHE A 71 -10.48 -10.48 -18.26
C PHE A 71 -10.89 -9.00 -18.28
N GLU A 72 -11.19 -8.45 -19.45
CA GLU A 72 -11.62 -7.05 -19.59
C GLU A 72 -12.89 -6.77 -18.77
N GLU A 73 -12.93 -5.67 -18.02
CA GLU A 73 -13.98 -5.36 -17.03
C GLU A 73 -14.12 -6.37 -15.86
N GLY A 74 -13.13 -7.25 -15.66
CA GLY A 74 -13.09 -8.15 -14.51
C GLY A 74 -12.97 -7.39 -13.18
N SER A 75 -13.62 -7.90 -12.13
CA SER A 75 -13.57 -7.28 -10.79
C SER A 75 -12.29 -7.61 -10.02
N VAL A 76 -11.83 -6.66 -9.21
CA VAL A 76 -10.83 -6.87 -8.16
C VAL A 76 -11.48 -6.59 -6.81
N GLU A 77 -11.45 -7.58 -5.91
CA GLU A 77 -12.09 -7.49 -4.60
C GLU A 77 -11.14 -7.88 -3.48
N ILE A 78 -11.15 -7.12 -2.38
CA ILE A 78 -10.49 -7.47 -1.11
C ILE A 78 -11.59 -7.62 -0.06
N ARG A 79 -11.67 -8.78 0.59
CA ARG A 79 -12.72 -9.09 1.60
C ARG A 79 -12.11 -9.67 2.86
N LYS A 80 -12.56 -9.21 4.04
CA LYS A 80 -12.10 -9.75 5.33
C LYS A 80 -12.44 -11.24 5.41
N VAL A 81 -11.46 -12.06 5.77
CA VAL A 81 -11.72 -13.48 6.03
C VAL A 81 -12.24 -13.60 7.46
N SER A 82 -13.45 -14.12 7.61
CA SER A 82 -13.95 -14.50 8.93
C SER A 82 -13.24 -15.80 9.35
N ALA A 83 -12.61 -15.80 10.52
CA ALA A 83 -12.09 -17.04 11.09
C ALA A 83 -13.25 -18.04 11.29
N VAL A 84 -13.03 -19.29 10.90
CA VAL A 84 -13.95 -20.41 11.21
C VAL A 84 -13.75 -20.84 12.66
#